data_AF-A0A3D5XBT2-F1
#
_entry.id   AF-A0A3D5XBT2-F1
#
_cell.length_a   1.000
_cell.length_b   1.000
_cell.length_c   1.000
_cell.angle_alpha   90.00
_cell.angle_beta   90.00
_cell.angle_gamma   90.00
#
_symmetry.space_group_name_H-M   'P 1'
#
loop_
_entity.id
_entity.type
_entity.pdbx_description
1 polymer ?
#
loop_
_entity_poly.entity_id
_entity_poly.type
_entity_poly.pdbx_seq_one_letter_code
_entity_poly.pdbx_strand_id
1 'polypeptide(L)' 'MNFVKELEWRGMIHDIMPGTEELLLKEMNTAYVGIDPTADSLHIGHLVSVMMLKHFQRCGHKP' A
#
# COMPACT_ATOMS: atom_id res chain seq x y z
N MET A 1 1.14 4.96 -13.34
CA MET A 1 2.04 3.92 -12.80
C MET A 1 1.15 2.88 -12.14
N ASN A 2 1.35 1.59 -12.39
CA ASN A 2 0.48 0.53 -11.87
C ASN A 2 0.94 0.12 -10.46
N PHE A 3 0.11 0.35 -9.46
CA PHE A 3 0.43 0.07 -8.05
C PHE A 3 0.67 -1.41 -7.77
N VAL A 4 -0.17 -2.29 -8.32
CA VAL A 4 -0.07 -3.74 -8.09
C VAL A 4 1.24 -4.26 -8.67
N LYS A 5 1.57 -3.89 -9.91
CA LYS A 5 2.83 -4.29 -10.56
C LYS A 5 4.08 -3.76 -9.82
N GLU A 6 4.01 -2.55 -9.28
CA GLU A 6 5.09 -1.97 -8.46
C GLU A 6 5.33 -2.80 -7.18
N LEU A 7 4.28 -3.23 -6.49
CA LEU A 7 4.41 -4.04 -5.28
C LEU A 7 4.82 -5.48 -5.58
N GLU A 8 4.31 -6.09 -6.65
CA GLU A 8 4.74 -7.42 -7.12
C GLU A 8 6.24 -7.43 -7.41
N TRP A 9 6.73 -6.45 -8.17
CA TRP A 9 8.16 -6.32 -8.49
C TRP A 9 9.04 -6.20 -7.23
N ARG A 10 8.52 -5.56 -6.17
CA ARG A 10 9.22 -5.40 -4.88
C ARG A 10 9.08 -6.60 -3.95
N GLY A 11 8.26 -7.60 -4.28
CA GLY A 11 7.93 -8.71 -3.39
C GLY A 11 7.14 -8.26 -2.15
N MET A 12 6.32 -7.21 -2.27
CA MET A 12 5.54 -6.64 -1.15
C MET A 12 4.10 -7.17 -1.07
N ILE A 13 3.68 -8.04 -1.98
CA ILE A 13 2.34 -8.66 -1.96
C ILE A 13 2.44 -10.06 -1.36
N HIS A 14 1.71 -10.27 -0.27
CA HIS A 14 1.41 -11.61 0.25
C HIS A 14 0.09 -12.12 -0.30
N ASP A 15 -0.98 -11.33 -0.17
CA ASP A 15 -2.32 -11.60 -0.68
C ASP A 15 -2.96 -10.34 -1.29
N ILE A 16 -3.87 -10.53 -2.23
CA ILE A 16 -4.66 -9.47 -2.86
C ILE A 16 -6.04 -10.01 -3.27
N MET A 17 -7.09 -9.21 -3.10
CA MET A 17 -8.44 -9.59 -3.53
C MET A 17 -8.54 -9.58 -5.07
N PRO A 18 -9.22 -10.57 -5.69
CA PRO A 18 -9.52 -10.52 -7.11
C PRO A 18 -10.23 -9.21 -7.50
N GLY A 19 -9.85 -8.60 -8.62
CA GLY A 19 -10.43 -7.34 -9.09
C GLY A 19 -9.74 -6.07 -8.56
N THR A 20 -8.77 -6.19 -7.65
CA THR A 20 -8.11 -5.03 -7.04
C THR A 20 -7.29 -4.24 -8.07
N GLU A 21 -6.54 -4.91 -8.94
CA GLU A 21 -5.73 -4.24 -9.97
C GLU A 21 -6.63 -3.46 -10.95
N GLU A 22 -7.71 -4.08 -11.41
CA GLU A 22 -8.67 -3.49 -12.33
C GLU A 22 -9.35 -2.26 -11.72
N LEU A 23 -9.74 -2.32 -10.44
CA LEU A 23 -10.32 -1.19 -9.72
C LEU A 23 -9.32 -0.03 -9.59
N LEU A 24 -8.08 -0.33 -9.22
CA LEU A 24 -7.02 0.68 -9.05
C LEU A 24 -6.59 1.31 -10.37
N LEU A 25 -6.70 0.59 -11.49
CA LEU A 25 -6.44 1.16 -12.82
C LEU A 25 -7.59 2.03 -13.34
N LYS A 26 -8.81 1.82 -12.86
CA LYS A 26 -10.01 2.53 -13.34
C LYS A 26 -10.10 3.96 -12.80
N GLU A 27 -9.80 4.16 -11.51
CA GLU A 27 -9.99 5.45 -10.85
C GLU A 27 -9.08 5.67 -9.64
N MET A 28 -9.08 6.91 -9.14
CA MET A 28 -8.37 7.26 -7.91
C MET A 28 -9.10 6.65 -6.71
N ASN A 29 -8.41 5.78 -5.97
CA ASN A 29 -8.95 5.12 -4.80
C ASN A 29 -8.33 5.67 -3.51
N THR A 30 -8.99 5.40 -2.37
CA THR A 30 -8.48 5.71 -1.04
C THR A 30 -8.11 4.43 -0.30
N ALA A 31 -6.99 4.42 0.43
CA ALA A 31 -6.57 3.30 1.26
C ALA A 31 -6.23 3.79 2.68
N TYR A 32 -6.07 2.87 3.63
CA TYR A 32 -5.56 3.17 4.96
C TYR A 32 -4.73 1.99 5.49
N VAL A 33 -3.87 2.26 6.46
CA VAL A 33 -3.16 1.25 7.26
C VAL A 33 -3.42 1.57 8.73
N GLY A 34 -3.88 0.59 9.50
CA GLY A 34 -4.01 0.71 10.94
C GLY A 34 -2.66 0.50 11.64
N ILE A 35 -2.31 1.36 12.59
CA ILE A 35 -1.15 1.21 13.47
C ILE A 35 -1.59 1.54 14.89
N ASP A 36 -1.47 0.57 15.80
CA ASP A 36 -1.80 0.75 17.20
C ASP A 36 -0.60 1.31 18.00
N PRO A 37 -0.82 2.23 18.96
CA PRO A 37 0.23 2.83 19.77
C PRO A 37 0.68 1.88 20.88
N THR A 38 1.41 0.83 20.50
CA THR A 38 1.89 -0.22 21.43
C THR A 38 3.22 0.14 22.11
N ALA A 39 3.90 1.20 21.65
CA ALA A 39 5.15 1.73 22.18
C ALA A 39 5.24 3.25 21.97
N ASP A 40 6.29 3.87 22.53
CA ASP A 40 6.60 5.30 22.38
C ASP A 40 7.10 5.68 20.97
N SER A 41 7.54 4.69 20.19
CA SER A 41 8.06 4.86 18.84
C SER A 41 7.67 3.71 17.93
N LEU A 42 7.52 4.00 16.64
CA LEU A 42 7.56 2.97 15.61
C LEU A 42 8.98 2.42 15.48
N HIS A 43 9.07 1.14 15.13
CA HIS A 43 10.33 0.50 14.71
C HIS A 43 10.23 0.01 13.26
N ILE A 44 11.33 -0.54 12.74
CA ILE A 44 11.50 -0.99 11.33
C ILE A 44 10.36 -1.88 10.81
N GLY A 45 9.68 -2.63 11.68
CA GLY A 45 8.58 -3.52 11.30
C GLY A 45 7.39 -2.78 10.68
N HIS A 46 7.16 -1.52 11.05
CA HIS A 46 6.06 -0.71 10.52
C HIS A 46 6.41 -0.05 9.18
N LEU A 47 7.69 -0.02 8.81
CA LEU A 47 8.17 0.72 7.64
C LEU A 47 7.55 0.17 6.35
N VAL A 48 7.38 -1.16 6.25
CA VAL A 48 6.81 -1.81 5.06
C VAL A 48 5.41 -1.29 4.76
N SER A 49 4.54 -1.25 5.77
CA SER A 49 3.16 -0.78 5.62
C SER A 49 3.07 0.72 5.31
N VAL A 50 3.92 1.54 5.94
CA VAL A 50 4.01 2.98 5.65
C VAL A 50 4.51 3.23 4.22
N MET A 51 5.52 2.48 3.78
CA MET A 51 6.05 2.59 2.42
C MET A 51 5.01 2.16 1.39
N MET A 52 4.17 1.16 1.68
CA MET A 52 3.07 0.77 0.82
C MET A 52 2.10 1.93 0.55
N LEU A 53 1.69 2.68 1.59
CA LEU A 53 0.89 3.90 1.43
C LEU A 53 1.62 4.98 0.61
N LYS A 54 2.94 5.09 0.77
CA LYS A 54 3.73 6.01 -0.06
C LYS A 54 3.74 5.61 -1.54
N HIS A 55 3.88 4.32 -1.84
CA HIS A 55 3.79 3.81 -3.21
C HIS A 55 2.38 4.01 -3.79
N PHE A 56 1.35 3.82 -2.97
CA PHE A 56 -0.05 4.09 -3.33
C PHE A 56 -0.24 5.56 -3.74
N GLN A 57 0.27 6.49 -2.94
CA GLN A 57 0.29 7.92 -3.27
C GLN A 57 1.02 8.22 -4.57
N ARG A 58 2.20 7.63 -4.78
CA ARG A 58 3.02 7.83 -5.99
C ARG A 58 2.35 7.28 -7.25
N CYS A 59 1.45 6.31 -7.11
CA CYS A 59 0.65 5.79 -8.22
C CYS A 59 -0.58 6.66 -8.53
N GLY A 60 -0.79 7.76 -7.80
CA GLY A 60 -1.88 8.70 -8.03
C GLY A 60 -3.11 8.46 -7.16
N HIS A 61 -3.00 7.64 -6.11
CA HIS A 61 -4.09 7.37 -5.18
C HIS A 61 -3.98 8.20 -3.89
N LYS A 62 -5.02 8.11 -3.05
CA LYS A 62 -5.06 8.80 -1.76
C LYS A 62 -4.79 7.78 -0.63
N PRO A 63 -3.62 7.80 0.01
CA PRO A 63 -3.39 7.02 1.22
C PRO A 63 -4.10 7.62 2.45
#